data_AF-M1ES15-F1
#
_entry.id   AF-M1ES15-F1
#
_cell.length_a   1.000
_cell.length_b   1.000
_cell.length_c   1.000
_cell.angle_alpha   90.00
_cell.angle_beta   90.00
_cell.angle_gamma   90.00
#
_symmetry.space_group_name_H-M   'P 1'
#
loop_
_entity.id
_entity.type
_entity.pdbx_description
1 polymer ?
#
loop_
_entity_poly.entity_id
_entity_poly.type
_entity_poly.pdbx_seq_one_letter_code
_entity_poly.pdbx_strand_id
1 'polypeptide(L)'
;ADGPQKLLKVIKNPVSDHFPVGCMKIGTSFSIPVVSDVRELVPSSDPIVFVVGAFAHGQVNVEYTEKMVSISNYPLSAALTCAKLTTAFEEVWGV
;
A
#
# COMPACT_ATOMS: atom_id res chain seq x y z
N ALA A 1 -9.75 20.57 -21.91
CA ALA A 1 -9.00 19.51 -21.23
C ALA A 1 -9.72 18.18 -21.49
N ASP A 2 -10.03 17.90 -22.75
CA ASP A 2 -11.12 17.00 -23.15
C ASP A 2 -10.60 16.00 -24.18
N GLY A 3 -9.69 15.12 -23.75
CA GLY A 3 -9.19 14.05 -24.60
C GLY A 3 -10.01 12.75 -24.43
N PRO A 4 -9.92 11.79 -25.37
CA PRO A 4 -10.69 10.54 -25.34
C PRO A 4 -10.19 9.52 -24.29
N GLN A 5 -9.26 9.90 -23.42
CA GLN A 5 -8.64 8.99 -22.46
C GLN A 5 -9.63 8.62 -21.35
N LYS A 6 -9.69 7.33 -21.04
CA LYS A 6 -10.45 6.82 -19.90
C LYS A 6 -9.65 7.10 -18.62
N LEU A 7 -10.14 7.98 -17.75
CA LEU A 7 -9.54 8.27 -16.45
C LEU A 7 -9.78 7.14 -15.43
N LEU A 8 -10.90 6.40 -15.57
CA LEU A 8 -11.25 5.25 -14.75
C LEU A 8 -11.75 4.12 -15.65
N LYS A 9 -11.32 2.88 -15.37
CA LYS A 9 -11.68 1.69 -16.13
C LYS A 9 -11.75 0.47 -15.20
N VAL A 10 -12.82 -0.30 -15.30
CA VAL A 10 -12.92 -1.62 -14.65
C VAL A 10 -12.02 -2.61 -15.38
N ILE A 11 -11.21 -3.37 -14.64
CA ILE A 11 -10.25 -4.35 -15.14
C ILE A 11 -10.54 -5.75 -14.61
N LYS A 12 -9.95 -6.78 -15.24
CA LYS A 12 -10.14 -8.17 -14.83
C LYS A 12 -9.31 -8.50 -13.59
N ASN A 13 -9.89 -9.27 -12.69
CA ASN A 13 -9.17 -9.91 -11.59
C ASN A 13 -8.31 -11.09 -12.10
N PRO A 14 -7.24 -11.47 -11.38
CA PRO A 14 -6.77 -10.88 -10.11
C PRO A 14 -5.97 -9.58 -10.29
N VAL A 15 -5.93 -8.73 -9.25
CA VAL A 15 -5.17 -7.47 -9.27
C VAL A 15 -3.65 -7.70 -9.43
N SER A 16 -3.17 -8.85 -8.97
CA SER A 16 -1.76 -9.26 -9.04
C SER A 16 -1.20 -9.33 -10.46
N ASP A 17 -2.06 -9.60 -11.45
CA ASP A 17 -1.66 -9.69 -12.86
C ASP A 17 -1.27 -8.32 -13.45
N HIS A 18 -1.64 -7.24 -12.77
CA HIS A 18 -1.38 -5.86 -13.20
C HIS A 18 -0.18 -5.24 -12.48
N PHE A 19 0.47 -5.97 -11.56
CA PHE A 19 1.66 -5.48 -10.87
C PHE A 19 2.93 -5.63 -11.73
N PRO A 20 3.89 -4.70 -11.60
CA PRO A 20 5.16 -4.83 -12.29
C PRO A 20 6.00 -5.98 -11.71
N VAL A 21 6.91 -6.50 -12.53
CA VAL A 21 7.85 -7.56 -12.13
C VAL A 21 8.79 -7.05 -11.03
N GLY A 22 9.14 -7.92 -10.07
CA GLY A 22 10.03 -7.56 -8.96
C GLY A 22 9.37 -6.74 -7.85
N CYS A 23 8.04 -6.57 -7.90
CA CYS A 23 7.34 -5.76 -6.92
C CYS A 23 7.12 -6.49 -5.59
N MET A 24 7.52 -5.89 -4.48
CA MET A 24 7.19 -6.41 -3.14
C MET A 24 5.76 -6.03 -2.76
N LYS A 25 4.99 -6.97 -2.18
CA LYS A 25 3.59 -6.72 -1.77
C LYS A 25 3.46 -6.79 -0.26
N ILE A 26 3.07 -5.68 0.35
CA ILE A 26 2.95 -5.52 1.79
C ILE A 26 1.50 -5.25 2.16
N GLY A 27 0.95 -6.02 3.09
CA GLY A 27 -0.33 -5.70 3.70
C GLY A 27 -0.15 -4.88 4.97
N THR A 28 -1.05 -3.92 5.19
CA THR A 28 -1.07 -3.13 6.43
C THR A 28 -2.10 -3.71 7.41
N SER A 29 -1.69 -3.96 8.65
CA SER A 29 -2.61 -4.36 9.71
C SER A 29 -2.16 -3.85 11.06
N PHE A 30 -3.12 -3.34 11.83
CA PHE A 30 -2.93 -2.93 13.23
C PHE A 30 -2.63 -4.11 14.16
N SER A 31 -3.09 -5.32 13.81
CA SER A 31 -2.90 -6.52 14.64
C SER A 31 -1.45 -7.03 14.70
N ILE A 32 -0.53 -6.45 13.92
CA ILE A 32 0.88 -6.84 13.93
C ILE A 32 1.55 -6.22 15.16
N PRO A 33 2.20 -7.02 16.04
CA PRO A 33 2.71 -6.54 17.32
C PRO A 33 3.94 -5.63 17.18
N VAL A 34 4.66 -5.74 16.07
CA VAL A 34 5.86 -4.93 15.80
C VAL A 34 5.49 -3.80 14.85
N VAL A 35 5.73 -2.56 15.28
CA VAL A 35 5.60 -1.37 14.44
C VAL A 35 6.87 -1.22 13.62
N SER A 36 6.71 -1.16 12.30
CA SER A 36 7.78 -0.89 11.33
C SER A 36 7.79 0.59 10.96
N ASP A 37 8.98 1.17 10.83
CA ASP A 37 9.11 2.48 10.20
C ASP A 37 8.85 2.32 8.70
N VAL A 38 7.94 3.14 8.15
CA VAL A 38 7.59 3.08 6.72
C VAL A 38 8.80 3.43 5.85
N ARG A 39 9.69 4.32 6.32
CA ARG A 39 10.86 4.77 5.56
C ARG A 39 11.85 3.63 5.29
N GLU A 40 11.97 2.69 6.22
CA GLU A 40 12.80 1.49 6.05
C GLU A 40 12.20 0.48 5.07
N LEU A 41 10.88 0.57 4.82
CA LEU A 41 10.17 -0.27 3.87
C LEU A 41 10.22 0.27 2.44
N VAL A 42 10.70 1.50 2.24
CA VAL A 42 10.80 2.13 0.91
C VAL A 42 12.01 1.56 0.17
N PRO A 43 11.81 0.83 -0.94
CA PRO A 43 12.93 0.40 -1.78
C PRO A 43 13.53 1.59 -2.53
N SER A 44 14.82 1.52 -2.83
CA SER A 44 15.53 2.60 -3.54
C SER A 44 15.16 2.67 -5.03
N SER A 45 14.89 1.54 -5.67
CA SER A 45 14.64 1.46 -7.12
C SER A 45 13.51 0.53 -7.54
N ASP A 46 13.07 -0.36 -6.65
CA ASP A 46 12.07 -1.39 -6.98
C ASP A 46 10.65 -0.89 -6.76
N PRO A 47 9.67 -1.33 -7.56
CA PRO A 47 8.28 -1.04 -7.30
C PRO A 47 7.79 -1.76 -6.04
N ILE A 48 6.83 -1.16 -5.34
CA ILE A 48 6.25 -1.74 -4.13
C ILE A 48 4.75 -1.48 -4.08
N VAL A 49 4.00 -2.47 -3.59
CA VAL A 49 2.54 -2.41 -3.43
C VAL A 49 2.22 -2.48 -1.96
N PHE A 50 1.47 -1.48 -1.48
CA PHE A 50 0.86 -1.50 -0.16
C PHE A 50 -0.64 -1.77 -0.28
N VAL A 51 -1.13 -2.75 0.49
CA VAL A 51 -2.55 -3.10 0.57
C VAL A 51 -3.14 -2.46 1.82
N VAL A 52 -3.96 -1.43 1.61
CA VAL A 52 -4.68 -0.71 2.66
C VAL A 52 -6.15 -1.11 2.62
N GLY A 53 -6.70 -1.51 3.76
CA GLY A 53 -8.10 -1.91 3.87
C GLY A 53 -9.04 -0.71 3.84
N ALA A 54 -9.92 -0.64 2.84
CA ALA A 54 -10.94 0.41 2.69
C ALA A 54 -12.33 -0.06 3.17
N PHE A 55 -12.41 -0.69 4.35
CA PHE A 55 -13.63 -1.21 4.96
C PHE A 55 -13.87 -0.58 6.34
N ALA A 56 -15.11 -0.58 6.83
CA ALA A 56 -15.45 -0.02 8.15
C ALA A 56 -14.84 -0.84 9.31
N HIS A 57 -14.99 -2.16 9.23
CA HIS A 57 -14.39 -3.12 10.17
C HIS A 57 -13.93 -4.34 9.38
N GLY A 58 -12.78 -4.90 9.75
CA GLY A 58 -12.19 -6.05 9.07
C GLY A 58 -10.67 -6.06 9.19
N GLN A 59 -10.06 -7.02 8.52
CA GLN A 59 -8.61 -7.12 8.39
C GLN A 59 -8.24 -7.42 6.94
N VAL A 60 -7.14 -6.85 6.48
CA VAL A 60 -6.58 -7.19 5.17
C VAL A 60 -6.10 -8.63 5.23
N ASN A 61 -6.72 -9.50 4.43
CA ASN A 61 -6.31 -10.89 4.25
C ASN A 61 -6.39 -11.21 2.75
N VAL A 62 -5.27 -11.09 2.06
CA VAL A 62 -5.16 -11.33 0.61
C VAL A 62 -3.99 -12.25 0.34
N GLU A 63 -4.12 -13.14 -0.64
CA GLU A 63 -3.12 -14.19 -0.88
C GLU A 63 -1.82 -13.68 -1.50
N TYR A 64 -1.85 -12.50 -2.15
CA TYR A 64 -0.71 -11.94 -2.85
C TYR A 64 0.21 -11.07 -1.97
N THR A 65 -0.12 -10.85 -0.69
CA THR A 65 0.76 -10.13 0.24
C THR A 65 1.84 -11.06 0.77
N GLU A 66 3.08 -10.63 0.68
CA GLU A 66 4.25 -11.40 1.14
C GLU A 66 4.52 -11.19 2.63
N LYS A 67 4.20 -9.99 3.15
CA LYS A 67 4.35 -9.65 4.57
C LYS A 67 3.26 -8.71 5.04
N MET A 68 3.00 -8.74 6.34
CA MET A 68 2.07 -7.85 7.03
C MET A 68 2.85 -6.96 7.99
N VAL A 69 2.58 -5.65 7.97
CA VAL A 69 3.24 -4.67 8.83
C VAL A 69 2.24 -3.81 9.59
N SER A 70 2.59 -3.41 10.79
CA SER A 70 1.95 -2.30 11.49
C SER A 70 2.81 -1.05 11.34
N ILE A 71 2.19 0.10 11.05
CA ILE A 71 2.89 1.39 10.90
C ILE A 71 2.64 2.33 12.09
N SER A 72 1.86 1.88 13.08
CA SER A 72 1.43 2.68 14.22
C SER A 72 0.92 1.80 15.36
N ASN A 73 1.23 2.18 16.60
CA ASN A 73 0.66 1.57 17.81
C ASN A 73 -0.81 1.94 18.04
N TYR A 74 -1.38 2.80 17.21
CA TYR A 74 -2.79 3.20 17.25
C TYR A 74 -3.52 2.73 16.00
N PRO A 75 -4.79 2.32 16.11
CA PRO A 75 -5.61 2.02 14.94
C PRO A 75 -5.81 3.30 14.13
N LEU A 76 -5.40 3.26 12.86
CA LEU A 76 -5.48 4.40 11.95
C LEU A 76 -6.66 4.23 10.99
N SER A 77 -7.22 5.36 10.54
CA SER A 77 -8.10 5.36 9.38
C SER A 77 -7.31 5.03 8.11
N ALA A 78 -7.96 4.42 7.12
CA ALA A 78 -7.35 4.15 5.82
C ALA A 78 -6.77 5.43 5.18
N ALA A 79 -7.48 6.56 5.30
CA ALA A 79 -7.01 7.84 4.78
C ALA A 79 -5.69 8.30 5.43
N LEU A 80 -5.57 8.20 6.76
CA LEU A 80 -4.34 8.58 7.45
C LEU A 80 -3.21 7.59 7.19
N THR A 81 -3.52 6.30 7.05
CA THR A 81 -2.55 5.29 6.60
C THR A 81 -1.99 5.66 5.23
N CYS A 82 -2.84 5.98 4.24
CA CYS A 82 -2.40 6.41 2.92
C CYS A 82 -1.51 7.66 2.99
N ALA A 83 -1.91 8.68 3.77
CA ALA A 83 -1.11 9.89 3.93
C ALA A 83 0.28 9.60 4.54
N LYS A 84 0.36 8.76 5.58
CA LYS A 84 1.64 8.37 6.18
C LYS A 84 2.53 7.59 5.22
N LEU A 85 1.94 6.70 4.41
CA LEU A 85 2.65 5.97 3.39
C LEU A 85 3.23 6.95 2.36
N THR A 86 2.41 7.81 1.75
CA THR A 86 2.90 8.73 0.72
C THR A 86 3.96 9.69 1.27
N THR A 87 3.79 10.24 2.46
CA THR A 87 4.79 11.12 3.08
C THR A 87 6.13 10.43 3.32
N ALA A 88 6.13 9.17 3.79
CA ALA A 88 7.38 8.43 3.99
C ALA A 88 8.10 8.13 2.66
N PHE A 89 7.34 7.86 1.60
CA PHE A 89 7.88 7.66 0.26
C PHE A 89 8.44 8.97 -0.33
N GLU A 90 7.74 10.09 -0.14
CA GLU A 90 8.19 11.42 -0.55
C GLU A 90 9.52 11.78 0.13
N GLU A 91 9.65 11.56 1.44
CA GLU A 91 10.87 11.84 2.20
C GLU A 91 12.08 11.01 1.69
N VAL A 92 11.89 9.71 1.42
CA VAL A 92 12.99 8.82 1.00
C VAL A 92 13.37 9.03 -0.47
N TRP A 93 12.41 9.30 -1.35
CA TRP A 93 12.67 9.52 -2.78
C TRP A 93 13.01 10.97 -3.12
N GLY A 94 12.94 11.89 -2.15
CA GLY A 94 13.30 13.29 -2.32
C GLY A 94 12.30 14.06 -3.20
N VAL A 95 11.01 13.78 -3.02
CA VAL A 95 9.89 14.48 -3.68
C VAL A 95 9.54 15.75 -2.93
#